data_AF-A0A8S8YI63-F1
#
_entry.id   AF-A0A8S8YI63-F1
#
_cell.length_a   1.000
_cell.length_b   1.000
_cell.length_c   1.000
_cell.angle_alpha   90.00
_cell.angle_beta   90.00
_cell.angle_gamma   90.00
#
_symmetry.space_group_name_H-M   'P 1'
#
loop_
_entity.id
_entity.type
_entity.pdbx_description
1 polymer ?
#
loop_
_entity_poly.entity_id
_entity_poly.type
_entity_poly.pdbx_seq_one_letter_code
_entity_poly.pdbx_strand_id
1 'polypeptide(L)'
;MYPPPGDRDNDGIPDGEDWDPFDINEWKDTDGDGTGDNADVDDDGDGWDDWDEMRANTDPYDPKDKPVEGFGEIWALTDNIALSAWDLLALGPVSL
;
A
#
# COMPACT_ATOMS: atom_id res chain seq x y z
N MET A 1 -2.68 -13.72 -31.42
CA MET A 1 -2.25 -14.73 -30.43
C MET A 1 -3.52 -15.42 -29.96
N TYR A 2 -3.57 -16.75 -29.86
CA TYR A 2 -4.63 -17.39 -29.08
C TYR A 2 -4.21 -17.23 -27.61
N PRO A 3 -5.11 -16.86 -26.68
CA PRO A 3 -4.77 -16.89 -25.25
C PRO A 3 -4.23 -18.29 -24.91
N PRO A 4 -3.20 -18.40 -24.05
CA PRO A 4 -2.75 -19.69 -23.57
C PRO A 4 -3.96 -20.46 -23.00
N PRO A 5 -4.08 -21.78 -23.26
CA PRO A 5 -5.13 -22.55 -22.63
C PRO A 5 -5.07 -22.39 -21.11
N GLY A 6 -6.13 -21.86 -20.50
CA GLY A 6 -6.20 -21.63 -19.05
C GLY A 6 -5.60 -20.32 -18.56
N ASP A 7 -5.46 -19.33 -19.44
CA ASP A 7 -5.15 -17.93 -19.14
C ASP A 7 -6.15 -17.10 -19.97
N ARG A 8 -7.23 -16.67 -19.32
CA ARG A 8 -8.45 -16.19 -20.00
C ARG A 8 -8.34 -14.73 -20.44
N ASP A 9 -7.67 -13.90 -19.68
CA ASP A 9 -7.47 -12.48 -19.97
C ASP A 9 -6.09 -12.20 -20.60
N ASN A 10 -5.22 -13.20 -20.67
CA ASN A 10 -3.93 -13.15 -21.35
C ASN A 10 -2.95 -12.17 -20.67
N ASP A 11 -2.96 -12.13 -19.34
CA ASP A 11 -1.98 -11.37 -18.53
C ASP A 11 -0.70 -12.17 -18.25
N GLY A 12 -0.74 -13.49 -18.44
CA GLY A 12 0.36 -14.43 -18.23
C GLY A 12 0.28 -15.22 -16.92
N ILE A 13 -0.74 -15.01 -16.11
CA ILE A 13 -1.07 -15.76 -14.90
C ILE A 13 -2.18 -16.77 -15.24
N PRO A 14 -2.05 -18.06 -14.88
CA PRO A 14 -3.10 -19.03 -15.16
C PRO A 14 -4.38 -18.75 -14.35
N ASP A 15 -5.56 -19.01 -14.93
CA ASP A 15 -6.90 -18.86 -14.32
C ASP A 15 -7.05 -19.44 -12.90
N GLY A 16 -6.19 -20.39 -12.50
CA GLY A 16 -6.22 -21.04 -11.18
C GLY A 16 -5.28 -20.45 -10.13
N GLU A 17 -4.37 -19.56 -10.54
CA GLU A 17 -3.44 -18.80 -9.71
C GLU A 17 -3.78 -17.29 -9.72
N ASP A 18 -4.64 -16.88 -10.65
CA ASP A 18 -5.15 -15.53 -10.83
C ASP A 18 -6.37 -15.26 -9.95
N TRP A 19 -6.33 -14.15 -9.22
CA TRP A 19 -7.44 -13.65 -8.40
C TRP A 19 -8.67 -13.24 -9.23
N ASP A 20 -8.48 -12.49 -10.33
CA ASP A 20 -9.55 -12.13 -11.27
C ASP A 20 -9.21 -12.57 -12.71
N PRO A 21 -9.55 -13.84 -13.07
CA PRO A 21 -9.31 -14.42 -14.40
C PRO A 21 -10.05 -13.75 -15.58
N PHE A 22 -10.60 -12.55 -15.39
CA PHE A 22 -11.29 -11.78 -16.41
C PHE A 22 -10.76 -10.35 -16.54
N ASP A 23 -9.87 -9.90 -15.66
CA ASP A 23 -9.23 -8.60 -15.74
C ASP A 23 -7.71 -8.74 -15.83
N ILE A 24 -7.20 -8.44 -17.03
CA ILE A 24 -5.77 -8.46 -17.35
C ILE A 24 -4.90 -7.57 -16.43
N ASN A 25 -5.52 -6.69 -15.64
CA ASN A 25 -4.83 -5.81 -14.71
C ASN A 25 -4.96 -6.27 -13.26
N GLU A 26 -5.61 -7.38 -12.90
CA GLU A 26 -5.85 -7.74 -11.50
C GLU A 26 -5.62 -9.22 -11.22
N TRP A 27 -4.35 -9.60 -11.02
CA TRP A 27 -3.98 -11.01 -10.79
C TRP A 27 -3.88 -11.42 -9.32
N LYS A 28 -3.96 -10.46 -8.39
CA LYS A 28 -3.72 -10.68 -6.96
C LYS A 28 -4.60 -9.77 -6.10
N ASP A 29 -4.97 -10.28 -4.93
CA ASP A 29 -5.70 -9.60 -3.85
C ASP A 29 -5.05 -10.07 -2.55
N THR A 30 -4.19 -9.22 -1.99
CA THR A 30 -3.26 -9.58 -0.93
C THR A 30 -3.93 -9.67 0.44
N ASP A 31 -4.87 -8.79 0.73
CA ASP A 31 -5.59 -8.73 2.00
C ASP A 31 -6.93 -9.49 1.97
N GLY A 32 -7.43 -9.83 0.78
CA GLY A 32 -8.63 -10.61 0.54
C GLY A 32 -9.92 -9.80 0.69
N ASP A 33 -9.88 -8.48 0.52
CA ASP A 33 -11.04 -7.60 0.70
C ASP A 33 -12.02 -7.60 -0.49
N GLY A 34 -11.57 -8.11 -1.64
CA GLY A 34 -12.34 -8.16 -2.87
C GLY A 34 -11.92 -7.14 -3.93
N THR A 35 -10.91 -6.32 -3.67
CA THR A 35 -10.27 -5.36 -4.58
C THR A 35 -8.91 -5.93 -4.99
N GLY A 36 -8.54 -5.86 -6.27
CA GLY A 36 -7.22 -6.35 -6.71
C GLY A 36 -6.11 -5.35 -6.37
N ASP A 37 -4.89 -5.85 -6.17
CA ASP A 37 -3.71 -5.08 -5.75
C ASP A 37 -3.41 -3.86 -6.68
N ASN A 38 -3.85 -3.85 -7.95
CA ASN A 38 -3.61 -2.68 -8.81
C ASN A 38 -4.70 -1.59 -8.68
N ALA A 39 -5.86 -1.93 -8.11
CA ALA A 39 -6.97 -1.02 -7.83
C ALA A 39 -7.09 -0.64 -6.35
N ASP A 40 -6.55 -1.47 -5.45
CA ASP A 40 -6.44 -1.17 -4.03
C ASP A 40 -5.40 -0.08 -3.77
N VAL A 41 -5.56 0.62 -2.64
CA VAL A 41 -4.63 1.65 -2.18
C VAL A 41 -3.90 1.25 -0.90
N ASP A 42 -4.29 0.13 -0.28
CA ASP A 42 -3.75 -0.46 0.95
C ASP A 42 -3.69 -1.98 0.76
N ASP A 43 -2.72 -2.43 -0.05
CA ASP A 43 -2.64 -3.80 -0.59
C ASP A 43 -2.65 -4.88 0.52
N ASP A 44 -2.14 -4.61 1.72
CA ASP A 44 -2.10 -5.58 2.83
C ASP A 44 -3.14 -5.35 3.94
N GLY A 45 -3.93 -4.30 3.83
CA GLY A 45 -5.05 -3.97 4.71
C GLY A 45 -4.63 -3.64 6.14
N ASP A 46 -3.41 -3.14 6.36
CA ASP A 46 -2.90 -2.83 7.69
C ASP A 46 -3.21 -1.39 8.17
N GLY A 47 -3.79 -0.58 7.27
CA GLY A 47 -4.25 0.78 7.51
C GLY A 47 -3.28 1.87 7.05
N TRP A 48 -2.24 1.52 6.27
CA TRP A 48 -1.32 2.46 5.64
C TRP A 48 -1.36 2.34 4.12
N ASP A 49 -1.74 3.43 3.42
CA ASP A 49 -1.75 3.41 1.96
C ASP A 49 -0.36 3.07 1.36
N ASP A 50 -0.30 2.31 0.27
CA ASP A 50 0.95 1.81 -0.35
C ASP A 50 1.94 2.95 -0.65
N TRP A 51 1.40 4.13 -1.01
CA TRP A 51 2.20 5.31 -1.28
C TRP A 51 2.95 5.83 -0.05
N ASP A 52 2.36 5.73 1.13
CA ASP A 52 3.00 6.12 2.38
C ASP A 52 4.01 5.06 2.84
N GLU A 53 3.75 3.80 2.59
CA GLU A 53 4.66 2.68 2.83
C GLU A 53 5.91 2.72 1.96
N MET A 54 5.73 2.94 0.66
CA MET A 54 6.83 3.18 -0.28
C MET A 54 7.71 4.36 0.15
N ARG A 55 7.13 5.40 0.76
CA ARG A 55 7.89 6.56 1.29
C ARG A 55 8.60 6.23 2.60
N ALA A 56 8.01 5.37 3.43
CA ALA A 56 8.59 4.88 4.67
C ALA A 56 9.63 3.77 4.46
N ASN A 57 9.73 3.24 3.23
CA ASN A 57 10.57 2.10 2.87
C ASN A 57 10.14 0.83 3.63
N THR A 58 8.83 0.58 3.65
CA THR A 58 8.16 -0.63 4.14
C THR A 58 7.53 -1.39 2.98
N ASP A 59 7.01 -2.60 3.22
CA ASP A 59 6.54 -3.51 2.16
C ASP A 59 5.00 -3.48 2.09
N PRO A 60 4.39 -2.93 1.02
CA PRO A 60 2.93 -2.82 0.89
C PRO A 60 2.20 -4.15 0.79
N TYR A 61 2.92 -5.27 0.74
CA TYR A 61 2.34 -6.61 0.69
C TYR A 61 2.56 -7.42 1.98
N ASP A 62 3.11 -6.84 3.06
CA ASP A 62 3.30 -7.51 4.36
C ASP A 62 2.75 -6.67 5.52
N PRO A 63 1.61 -7.05 6.13
CA PRO A 63 0.89 -6.25 7.15
C PRO A 63 1.63 -6.10 8.49
N LYS A 64 2.90 -6.52 8.53
CA LYS A 64 3.83 -6.40 9.66
C LYS A 64 4.99 -5.47 9.37
N ASP A 65 5.31 -5.22 8.10
CA ASP A 65 6.34 -4.30 7.69
C ASP A 65 5.68 -2.98 7.35
N LYS A 66 5.53 -2.14 8.37
CA LYS A 66 4.74 -0.90 8.30
C LYS A 66 5.46 0.29 8.89
N PRO A 67 5.08 1.52 8.52
CA PRO A 67 5.72 2.71 9.04
C PRO A 67 5.72 2.69 10.56
N VAL A 68 6.89 2.97 11.16
CA VAL A 68 6.94 3.11 12.62
C VAL A 68 6.07 4.30 13.01
N GLU A 69 5.01 4.02 13.76
CA GLU A 69 4.22 5.06 14.40
C GLU A 69 5.15 5.82 15.35
N GLY A 70 5.64 6.98 14.91
CA GLY A 70 6.54 7.81 15.69
C GLY A 70 5.81 8.34 16.92
N PHE A 71 5.82 7.57 18.02
CA PHE A 71 5.35 7.96 19.37
C PHE A 71 4.11 8.87 19.34
N GLY A 72 3.03 8.38 18.72
CA GLY A 72 1.78 9.10 18.51
C GLY A 72 0.61 8.55 19.31
N GLU A 73 0.69 8.49 20.64
CA GLU A 73 -0.51 8.41 21.50
C GLU A 73 -0.61 9.58 22.46
N ILE A 74 -0.37 10.78 21.96
CA ILE A 74 -0.95 12.02 22.47
C ILE A 74 -1.06 12.86 21.19
N TRP A 75 -2.16 12.94 20.46
CA TRP A 75 -3.42 13.58 20.80
C TRP A 75 -4.48 13.21 19.73
N ALA A 76 -5.12 12.05 19.82
CA ALA A 76 -6.33 11.77 19.04
C ALA A 76 -7.54 12.53 19.62
N LEU A 77 -7.43 13.85 19.85
CA LEU A 77 -8.52 14.65 20.42
C LEU A 77 -8.69 16.09 19.91
N THR A 78 -7.95 16.61 18.94
CA THR A 78 -8.34 17.91 18.35
C THR A 78 -8.01 18.02 16.87
N ASP A 79 -9.07 18.21 16.10
CA ASP A 79 -9.07 18.57 14.69
C ASP A 79 -8.08 19.70 14.34
N ASN A 80 -7.45 19.56 13.16
CA ASN A 80 -6.68 20.57 12.43
C ASN A 80 -5.24 20.84 12.90
N ILE A 81 -4.31 19.97 12.47
CA ILE A 81 -3.10 20.29 11.68
C ILE A 81 -2.26 19.00 11.67
N ALA A 82 -2.31 18.24 10.57
CA ALA A 82 -1.38 17.14 10.35
C ALA A 82 -0.11 17.73 9.73
N LEU A 83 0.96 17.86 10.52
CA LEU A 83 2.30 18.06 9.99
C LEU A 83 3.07 16.76 10.16
N SER A 84 3.58 16.23 9.05
CA SER A 84 4.41 15.03 9.03
C SER A 84 5.78 15.32 9.65
N ALA A 85 6.45 14.27 10.13
CA ALA A 85 7.76 14.35 10.80
C ALA A 85 8.90 14.95 9.94
N TRP A 86 8.64 15.32 8.69
CA TRP A 86 9.56 16.08 7.83
C TRP A 86 9.55 17.59 8.11
N ASP A 87 8.51 18.12 8.77
CA ASP A 87 8.38 19.57 9.05
C ASP A 87 9.21 20.05 10.27
N LEU A 88 9.81 19.11 11.02
CA LEU A 88 10.60 19.38 12.24
C LEU A 88 12.12 19.38 12.03
N LEU A 89 12.61 19.07 10.81
CA LEU A 89 14.04 19.08 10.50
C LEU A 89 14.54 20.39 9.84
N ALA A 90 13.67 21.39 9.67
CA ALA A 90 14.04 22.70 9.10
C ALA A 90 14.57 23.72 10.13
N LEU A 91 15.06 23.29 11.29
CA LEU A 91 15.85 24.15 12.18
C LEU A 91 17.34 23.78 12.07
N GLY A 92 18.00 24.38 11.09
CA GLY A 92 19.44 24.57 11.17
C GLY A 92 19.80 25.31 12.47
N PRO A 93 21.03 25.17 12.99
CA PRO A 93 21.42 25.83 14.24
C PRO A 93 21.27 27.35 14.08
N VAL A 94 20.43 27.96 14.92
CA VAL A 94 20.49 29.40 15.16
C VAL A 94 21.83 29.65 15.85
N SER A 95 22.81 30.15 15.10
CA SER A 95 24.03 30.70 15.69
C SER A 95 23.64 31.82 16.65
N LEU A 96 24.15 31.71 17.89
CA LEU A 96 24.03 32.69 18.98
C LEU A 96 24.42 34.13 18.56
#